data_AF-A0A523SPF9-F1
#
_entry.id   AF-A0A523SPF9-F1
#
_cell.length_a   1.000
_cell.length_b   1.000
_cell.length_c   1.000
_cell.angle_alpha   90.00
_cell.angle_beta   90.00
_cell.angle_gamma   90.00
#
_symmetry.space_group_name_H-M   'P 1'
#
loop_
_entity.id
_entity.type
_entity.pdbx_description
1 polymer ?
#
loop_
_entity_poly.entity_id
_entity_poly.type
_entity_poly.pdbx_seq_one_letter_code
_entity_poly.pdbx_strand_id
1 'polypeptide(L)'
;MATIKLRDRDAIITADNIIFRVYGYFHPYDAYVCDPEYASATIHKSMDPKAPRGKRKPSYYKFYADEGLQFVREKYPRYTLFYEPLQKRLVGVPRAYITETRGPDKGFRRLIERQPRDGLLKALHKVYSLVASRSGLSEKDFGVFGSLLHGFYHPNFQT
;
A
#
# COMPACT_ATOMS: atom_id res chain seq x y z
N MET A 1 -8.85 19.79 14.25
CA MET A 1 -8.89 18.53 13.48
C MET A 1 -7.62 17.77 13.79
N ALA A 2 -7.70 16.49 14.17
CA ALA A 2 -6.51 15.70 14.45
C ALA A 2 -5.63 15.63 13.18
N THR A 3 -4.37 16.05 13.28
CA THR A 3 -3.41 15.89 12.20
C THR A 3 -3.09 14.41 12.07
N ILE A 4 -3.65 13.75 11.05
CA ILE A 4 -3.22 12.41 10.65
C ILE A 4 -1.73 12.52 10.37
N LYS A 5 -0.90 11.70 11.03
CA LYS A 5 0.54 11.59 10.83
C LYS A 5 0.85 10.20 10.30
N LEU A 6 1.08 10.10 9.00
CA LEU A 6 1.44 8.83 8.34
C LEU A 6 2.94 8.61 8.35
N ARG A 7 3.34 7.35 8.35
CA ARG A 7 4.72 6.88 8.27
C ARG A 7 5.02 6.34 6.87
N ASP A 8 6.29 6.20 6.56
CA ASP A 8 6.72 5.43 5.40
C ASP A 8 6.02 4.06 5.38
N ARG A 9 5.60 3.62 4.18
CA ARG A 9 4.84 2.38 3.94
C ARG A 9 3.41 2.34 4.47
N ASP A 10 2.90 3.35 5.15
CA ASP A 10 1.45 3.45 5.37
C ASP A 10 0.76 3.60 4.01
N ALA A 11 -0.43 3.02 3.89
CA ALA A 11 -1.22 3.10 2.67
C ALA A 11 -2.33 4.14 2.82
N ILE A 12 -2.53 4.94 1.77
CA ILE A 12 -3.62 5.89 1.59
C ILE A 12 -4.58 5.33 0.54
N ILE A 13 -5.87 5.37 0.83
CA ILE A 13 -6.94 4.96 -0.09
C ILE A 13 -7.78 6.19 -0.37
N THR A 14 -7.99 6.48 -1.65
CA THR A 14 -8.78 7.62 -2.11
C THR A 14 -10.16 7.17 -2.60
N ALA A 15 -11.09 8.12 -2.71
CA ALA A 15 -12.43 7.87 -3.25
C ALA A 15 -12.39 7.40 -4.72
N ASP A 16 -11.31 7.69 -5.45
CA ASP A 16 -11.08 7.20 -6.81
C ASP A 16 -10.73 5.70 -6.86
N ASN A 17 -10.65 5.00 -5.72
CA ASN A 17 -10.22 3.59 -5.63
C ASN A 17 -8.78 3.36 -6.10
N ILE A 18 -7.91 4.34 -5.80
CA ILE A 18 -6.46 4.24 -5.98
C ILE A 18 -5.84 4.09 -4.58
N ILE A 19 -4.87 3.20 -4.48
CA ILE A 19 -4.11 2.95 -3.27
C ILE A 19 -2.70 3.48 -3.49
N PHE A 20 -2.32 4.40 -2.63
CA PHE A 20 -1.00 5.03 -2.63
C PHE A 20 -0.21 4.53 -1.43
N ARG A 21 1.07 4.26 -1.62
CA ARG A 21 2.02 3.99 -0.55
C ARG A 21 2.76 5.27 -0.20
N VAL A 22 2.70 5.68 1.07
CA VAL A 22 3.45 6.84 1.57
C VAL A 22 4.94 6.59 1.42
N TYR A 23 5.67 7.61 0.96
CA TYR A 23 7.10 7.54 0.70
C TYR A 23 7.90 8.48 1.61
N GLY A 24 8.70 7.89 2.50
CA GLY A 24 9.53 8.61 3.46
C GLY A 24 8.72 9.29 4.57
N TYR A 25 9.33 10.29 5.20
CA TYR A 25 8.76 11.02 6.35
C TYR A 25 8.70 12.54 6.13
N PHE A 26 9.20 13.02 5.00
CA PHE A 26 9.21 14.44 4.66
C PHE A 26 8.09 14.70 3.65
N HIS A 27 7.12 15.52 4.06
CA HIS A 27 5.93 15.79 3.27
C HIS A 27 5.54 17.27 3.36
N PRO A 28 4.86 17.82 2.33
CA PRO A 28 4.18 19.10 2.44
C PRO A 28 3.19 19.11 3.62
N TYR A 29 2.89 20.31 4.13
CA TYR A 29 2.03 20.45 5.30
C TYR A 29 0.62 19.85 5.10
N ASP A 30 0.07 19.96 3.89
CA ASP A 30 -1.30 19.62 3.54
C ASP A 30 -1.41 18.36 2.66
N ALA A 31 -0.32 17.63 2.45
CA ALA A 31 -0.29 16.47 1.58
C ALA A 31 0.74 15.42 2.00
N TYR A 32 0.69 14.26 1.35
CA TYR A 32 1.68 13.19 1.51
C TYR A 32 2.33 12.89 0.17
N VAL A 33 3.66 12.80 0.16
CA VAL A 33 4.40 12.28 -1.01
C VAL A 33 4.24 10.77 -1.03
N CYS A 34 3.80 10.24 -2.17
CA CYS A 34 3.42 8.84 -2.29
C CYS A 34 3.81 8.24 -3.64
N ASP A 35 3.81 6.91 -3.67
CA ASP A 35 3.91 6.10 -4.88
C ASP A 35 2.54 5.44 -5.14
N PRO A 36 1.94 5.55 -6.34
CA PRO A 36 0.71 4.83 -6.67
C PRO A 36 1.01 3.33 -6.74
N GLU A 37 0.42 2.55 -5.83
CA GLU A 37 0.77 1.12 -5.68
C GLU A 37 -0.27 0.20 -6.34
N TYR A 38 -1.56 0.53 -6.19
CA TYR A 38 -2.64 -0.23 -6.81
C TYR A 38 -3.74 0.70 -7.33
N ALA A 39 -4.46 0.24 -8.35
CA ALA A 39 -5.74 0.82 -8.77
C ALA A 39 -6.79 -0.27 -8.98
N SER A 40 -8.05 0.07 -8.72
CA SER A 40 -9.17 -0.83 -8.96
C SER A 40 -9.22 -1.30 -10.40
N ALA A 41 -9.59 -2.56 -10.60
CA ALA A 41 -9.81 -3.16 -11.91
C ALA A 41 -10.86 -2.42 -12.76
N THR A 42 -11.68 -1.55 -12.16
CA THR A 42 -12.67 -0.72 -12.84
C THR A 42 -12.08 0.51 -13.54
N ILE A 43 -10.90 0.98 -13.11
CA ILE A 43 -10.28 2.22 -13.62
C ILE A 43 -8.94 1.98 -14.31
N HIS A 44 -8.29 0.86 -13.99
CA HIS A 44 -6.99 0.48 -14.54
C HIS A 44 -6.91 -1.03 -14.76
N LYS A 45 -6.26 -1.41 -15.86
CA LYS A 45 -5.90 -2.78 -16.18
C LYS A 45 -4.47 -2.76 -16.72
N SER A 46 -3.57 -3.43 -16.02
CA SER A 46 -2.19 -3.59 -16.48
C SER A 46 -2.10 -4.79 -17.42
N MET A 47 -1.16 -4.72 -18.37
CA MET A 47 -0.81 -5.81 -19.28
C MET A 47 0.20 -6.78 -18.65
N ASP A 48 0.80 -6.40 -17.51
CA ASP A 48 1.72 -7.28 -16.80
C ASP A 48 0.95 -8.48 -16.21
N PRO A 49 1.31 -9.73 -16.54
CA PRO A 49 0.63 -10.93 -16.04
C PRO A 49 0.73 -11.07 -14.51
N LYS A 50 1.69 -10.39 -13.87
CA LYS A 50 1.89 -10.34 -12.42
C LYS A 50 1.18 -9.17 -11.77
N ALA A 51 0.45 -8.31 -12.47
CA ALA A 51 -0.30 -7.18 -11.89
C ALA A 51 -1.62 -7.53 -11.22
N PRO A 52 -2.41 -8.48 -11.73
CA PRO A 52 -3.68 -8.84 -11.12
C PRO A 52 -3.55 -9.19 -9.63
N ARG A 53 -4.42 -8.62 -8.80
CA ARG A 53 -4.57 -8.95 -7.38
C ARG A 53 -6.04 -9.22 -7.08
N GLY A 54 -6.29 -10.33 -6.39
CA GLY A 54 -7.63 -10.77 -6.00
C GLY A 54 -7.65 -12.30 -5.79
N LYS A 55 -8.65 -12.81 -5.08
CA LYS A 55 -8.73 -14.25 -4.75
C LYS A 55 -9.26 -15.13 -5.88
N ARG A 56 -10.25 -14.63 -6.63
CA ARG A 56 -10.91 -15.36 -7.73
C ARG A 56 -10.83 -14.61 -9.05
N LYS A 57 -11.13 -13.31 -9.01
CA LYS A 57 -10.99 -12.38 -10.13
C LYS A 57 -10.16 -11.18 -9.65
N PRO A 58 -9.47 -10.48 -10.56
CA PRO A 58 -8.71 -9.28 -10.21
C PRO A 58 -9.66 -8.20 -9.71
N SER A 59 -9.50 -7.76 -8.46
CA SER A 59 -10.18 -6.58 -7.91
C SER A 59 -9.30 -5.34 -8.02
N TYR A 60 -7.98 -5.52 -7.99
CA TYR A 60 -6.98 -4.47 -8.15
C TYR A 60 -5.88 -4.93 -9.11
N TYR A 61 -5.22 -3.97 -9.73
CA TYR A 61 -3.97 -4.17 -10.45
C TYR A 61 -2.87 -3.41 -9.73
N LYS A 62 -1.75 -4.09 -9.49
CA LYS A 62 -0.51 -3.47 -9.03
C LYS A 62 0.11 -2.72 -10.20
N PHE A 63 0.54 -1.50 -9.97
CA PHE A 63 1.36 -0.78 -10.95
C PHE A 63 2.78 -1.35 -10.98
N TYR A 64 3.31 -1.57 -12.17
CA TYR A 64 4.72 -1.90 -12.39
C TYR A 64 5.44 -0.80 -13.15
N ALA A 65 6.75 -0.74 -12.98
CA ALA A 65 7.62 0.25 -13.62
C ALA A 65 7.05 1.68 -13.47
N ASP A 66 6.77 2.35 -14.58
CA ASP A 66 6.24 3.71 -14.63
C ASP A 66 4.72 3.77 -14.87
N GLU A 67 4.01 2.64 -14.93
CA GLU A 67 2.56 2.59 -15.19
C GLU A 67 1.79 3.50 -14.23
N GLY A 68 2.14 3.47 -12.94
CA GLY A 68 1.47 4.26 -11.91
C GLY A 68 1.72 5.76 -12.08
N LEU A 69 2.93 6.15 -12.46
CA LEU A 69 3.29 7.55 -12.71
C LEU A 69 2.54 8.09 -13.94
N GLN A 70 2.53 7.33 -15.04
CA GLN A 70 1.80 7.68 -16.25
C GLN A 70 0.29 7.77 -15.98
N PHE A 71 -0.27 6.77 -15.28
CA PHE A 71 -1.67 6.72 -14.91
C PHE A 71 -2.12 7.95 -14.12
N VAL A 72 -1.35 8.32 -13.08
CA VAL A 72 -1.64 9.52 -12.28
C VAL A 72 -1.53 10.77 -13.16
N ARG A 73 -0.45 10.91 -13.93
CA ARG A 73 -0.22 12.09 -14.78
C ARG A 73 -1.34 12.31 -15.79
N GLU A 74 -1.83 11.24 -16.41
CA GLU A 74 -2.77 11.32 -17.53
C GLU A 74 -4.24 11.34 -17.08
N LYS A 75 -4.60 10.57 -16.05
CA LYS A 75 -6.00 10.41 -15.63
C LYS A 75 -6.35 11.11 -14.33
N TYR A 76 -5.38 11.29 -13.43
CA TYR A 76 -5.60 11.86 -12.11
C TYR A 76 -4.54 12.91 -11.73
N PRO A 77 -4.34 13.97 -12.54
CA PRO A 77 -3.28 14.96 -12.33
C PRO A 77 -3.40 15.69 -10.98
N ARG A 78 -4.57 15.65 -10.33
CA ARG A 78 -4.80 16.15 -8.96
C ARG A 78 -3.91 15.49 -7.90
N TYR A 79 -3.36 14.30 -8.18
CA TYR A 79 -2.41 13.61 -7.31
C TYR A 79 -0.95 13.91 -7.69
N THR A 80 -0.70 15.00 -8.43
CA THR A 80 0.65 15.49 -8.74
C THR A 80 0.91 16.77 -7.96
N LEU A 81 1.87 16.75 -7.05
CA LEU A 81 2.21 17.85 -6.16
C LEU A 81 3.56 18.44 -6.52
N PHE A 82 3.71 19.75 -6.38
CA PHE A 82 5.04 20.35 -6.42
C PHE A 82 5.74 20.13 -5.08
N TYR A 83 6.86 19.42 -5.11
CA TYR A 83 7.66 19.10 -3.94
C TYR A 83 8.87 20.02 -3.89
N GLU A 84 8.77 21.05 -3.03
CA GLU A 84 9.71 22.16 -2.92
C GLU A 84 11.16 21.72 -2.69
N PRO A 85 11.49 20.75 -1.81
CA PRO A 85 12.89 20.37 -1.60
C PRO A 85 13.61 19.82 -2.84
N LEU A 86 12.87 19.24 -3.79
CA LEU A 86 13.43 18.71 -5.05
C LEU A 86 13.14 19.59 -6.25
N GLN A 87 12.39 20.69 -6.07
CA GLN A 87 11.91 21.57 -7.15
C GLN A 87 11.27 20.77 -8.32
N LYS A 88 10.55 19.69 -7.98
CA LYS A 88 9.97 18.74 -8.94
C LYS A 88 8.54 18.41 -8.61
N ARG A 89 7.78 18.02 -9.63
CA ARG A 89 6.45 17.44 -9.44
C ARG A 89 6.54 15.96 -9.14
N LEU A 90 5.99 15.54 -8.01
CA LEU A 90 5.93 14.15 -7.57
C LEU A 90 4.49 13.70 -7.40
N VAL A 91 4.28 12.40 -7.40
CA VAL A 91 2.98 11.87 -6.99
C VAL A 91 2.80 12.08 -5.48
N GLY A 92 1.60 12.50 -5.11
CA GLY A 92 1.22 12.66 -3.72
C GLY A 92 -0.26 12.92 -3.55
N VAL A 93 -0.74 12.69 -2.34
CA VAL A 93 -2.16 12.79 -2.02
C VAL A 93 -2.39 13.97 -1.07
N PRO A 94 -3.12 15.01 -1.52
CA PRO A 94 -3.64 16.03 -0.62
C PRO A 94 -4.46 15.41 0.50
N ARG A 95 -4.32 15.92 1.74
CA ARG A 95 -5.06 15.41 2.91
C ARG A 95 -6.57 15.39 2.70
N ALA A 96 -7.10 16.36 1.94
CA ALA A 96 -8.52 16.46 1.60
C ALA A 96 -9.05 15.29 0.75
N TYR A 97 -8.17 14.53 0.08
CA TYR A 97 -8.55 13.38 -0.76
C TYR A 97 -8.27 12.03 -0.10
N ILE A 98 -7.83 12.02 1.15
CA ILE A 98 -7.63 10.79 1.92
C ILE A 98 -8.98 10.30 2.44
N THR A 99 -9.42 9.13 1.98
CA THR A 99 -10.66 8.50 2.45
C THR A 99 -10.39 7.51 3.58
N GLU A 100 -9.36 6.68 3.43
CA GLU A 100 -8.96 5.70 4.44
C GLU A 100 -7.43 5.60 4.48
N THR A 101 -6.87 5.24 5.63
CA THR A 101 -5.45 4.95 5.79
C THR A 101 -5.26 3.58 6.43
N ARG A 102 -4.27 2.81 5.98
CA ARG A 102 -3.94 1.49 6.54
C ARG A 102 -2.47 1.44 6.94
N GLY A 103 -2.23 1.19 8.22
CA GLY A 103 -0.89 1.01 8.76
C GLY A 103 -0.41 -0.45 8.68
N PRO A 104 0.86 -0.70 8.30
CA PRO A 104 1.42 -2.05 8.22
C PRO A 104 1.32 -2.86 9.52
N ASP A 105 1.54 -2.21 10.67
CA ASP A 105 1.48 -2.83 12.00
C ASP A 105 0.07 -3.30 12.35
N LYS A 106 -0.94 -2.48 12.05
CA LYS A 106 -2.36 -2.85 12.24
C LYS A 106 -2.75 -3.98 11.29
N GLY A 107 -2.24 -3.94 10.06
CA GLY A 107 -2.39 -5.03 9.09
C GLY A 107 -1.85 -6.35 9.61
N PHE A 108 -0.63 -6.31 10.16
CA PHE A 108 0.07 -7.49 10.64
C PHE A 108 -0.66 -8.13 11.83
N ARG A 109 -1.02 -7.33 12.84
CA ARG A 109 -1.79 -7.82 14.01
C ARG A 109 -3.08 -8.52 13.60
N ARG A 110 -3.87 -7.93 12.69
CA ARG A 110 -5.08 -8.57 12.15
C ARG A 110 -4.84 -9.93 11.50
N LEU A 111 -3.66 -10.15 10.90
CA LEU A 111 -3.31 -11.41 10.24
C LEU A 111 -2.76 -12.45 11.23
N ILE A 112 -2.05 -12.01 12.27
CA ILE A 112 -1.43 -12.91 13.26
C ILE A 112 -2.44 -13.40 14.30
N GLU A 113 -3.44 -12.58 14.66
CA GLU A 113 -4.52 -12.92 15.60
C GLU A 113 -5.47 -14.02 15.06
N ARG A 114 -5.42 -14.30 13.75
CA ARG A 114 -6.32 -15.25 13.08
C ARG A 114 -5.56 -16.50 12.65
N GLN A 115 -6.22 -17.65 12.71
CA GLN A 115 -5.63 -18.88 12.16
C GLN A 115 -5.36 -18.74 10.65
N PRO A 116 -4.16 -19.14 10.18
CA PRO A 116 -3.76 -18.98 8.79
C PRO A 116 -4.56 -19.90 7.87
N ARG A 117 -5.31 -19.31 6.93
CA ARG A 117 -6.28 -20.02 6.08
C ARG A 117 -5.67 -20.55 4.78
N ASP A 118 -4.47 -20.13 4.43
CA ASP A 118 -3.78 -20.48 3.19
C ASP A 118 -2.26 -20.56 3.40
N GLY A 119 -1.54 -21.04 2.38
CA GLY A 119 -0.09 -21.22 2.43
C GLY A 119 0.69 -19.92 2.66
N LEU A 120 0.21 -18.79 2.15
CA LEU A 120 0.88 -17.50 2.31
C LEU A 120 0.77 -17.01 3.76
N LEU A 121 -0.42 -17.10 4.37
CA LEU A 121 -0.59 -16.77 5.78
C LEU A 121 0.16 -17.74 6.71
N LYS A 122 0.24 -19.03 6.36
CA LYS A 122 1.07 -20.00 7.10
C LYS A 122 2.55 -19.62 7.04
N ALA A 123 3.03 -19.19 5.88
CA ALA A 123 4.40 -18.71 5.71
C ALA A 123 4.65 -17.43 6.53
N LEU A 124 3.71 -16.47 6.51
CA LEU A 124 3.77 -15.25 7.33
C LEU A 124 3.90 -15.58 8.82
N HIS A 125 3.03 -16.47 9.33
CA HIS A 125 3.07 -16.91 10.73
C HIS A 125 4.40 -17.59 11.06
N LYS A 126 4.87 -18.50 10.20
CA LYS A 126 6.14 -19.20 10.39
C LYS A 126 7.33 -18.25 10.43
N VAL A 127 7.40 -17.28 9.53
CA VAL A 127 8.46 -16.26 9.51
C VAL A 127 8.42 -15.44 10.80
N TYR A 128 7.23 -14.98 11.20
CA TYR A 128 7.07 -14.25 12.45
C TYR A 128 7.56 -15.06 13.66
N SER A 129 7.08 -16.29 13.84
CA SER A 129 7.47 -17.15 14.96
C SER A 129 8.98 -17.41 15.00
N LEU A 130 9.61 -17.62 13.83
CA LEU A 130 11.05 -17.84 13.74
C LEU A 130 11.86 -16.61 14.16
N VAL A 131 11.44 -15.41 13.73
CA VAL A 131 12.14 -14.17 14.06
C VAL A 131 11.90 -13.79 15.52
N ALA A 132 10.65 -13.80 15.98
CA ALA A 132 10.27 -13.42 17.34
C ALA A 132 10.98 -14.29 18.41
N SER A 133 11.06 -15.61 18.17
CA SER A 133 11.75 -16.54 19.09
C SER A 133 13.26 -16.32 19.22
N ARG A 134 13.87 -15.50 18.36
CA ARG A 134 15.33 -15.29 18.28
C ARG A 134 15.79 -13.84 18.44
N SER A 135 14.87 -12.88 18.51
CA SER A 135 15.21 -11.45 18.41
C SER A 135 14.75 -10.59 19.59
N GLY A 136 13.94 -11.13 20.51
CA GLY A 136 13.30 -10.34 21.57
C GLY A 136 12.25 -9.35 21.06
N LEU A 137 11.98 -9.34 19.75
CA LEU A 137 10.92 -8.55 19.13
C LEU A 137 9.54 -9.16 19.42
N SER A 138 8.55 -8.28 19.47
CA SER A 138 7.14 -8.63 19.71
C SER A 138 6.28 -8.17 18.53
N GLU A 139 5.00 -8.55 18.51
CA GLU A 139 4.08 -8.23 17.41
C GLU A 139 4.02 -6.74 17.02
N LYS A 140 4.25 -5.84 17.98
CA LYS A 140 4.24 -4.39 17.77
C LYS A 140 5.39 -3.89 16.86
N ASP A 141 6.44 -4.70 16.71
CA ASP A 141 7.65 -4.37 15.98
C ASP A 141 7.59 -4.84 14.50
N PHE A 142 6.49 -5.51 14.12
CA PHE A 142 6.28 -6.06 12.78
C PHE A 142 5.16 -5.35 12.02
N GLY A 143 5.24 -5.45 10.69
CA GLY A 143 4.23 -4.91 9.77
C GLY A 143 4.15 -5.72 8.49
N VAL A 144 3.01 -5.65 7.81
CA VAL A 144 2.82 -6.18 6.45
C VAL A 144 2.36 -5.08 5.52
N PHE A 145 2.77 -5.17 4.26
CA PHE A 145 2.46 -4.19 3.23
C PHE A 145 1.91 -4.89 1.98
N GLY A 146 1.62 -4.08 0.96
CA GLY A 146 1.09 -4.55 -0.31
C GLY A 146 -0.23 -5.30 -0.16
N SER A 147 -0.49 -6.25 -1.05
CA SER A 147 -1.79 -6.94 -1.12
C SER A 147 -2.18 -7.72 0.14
N LEU A 148 -1.21 -8.08 1.01
CA LEU A 148 -1.50 -8.68 2.32
C LEU A 148 -2.18 -7.67 3.26
N LEU A 149 -1.65 -6.45 3.35
CA LEU A 149 -2.22 -5.36 4.14
C LEU A 149 -3.68 -5.07 3.75
N HIS A 150 -3.97 -5.15 2.45
CA HIS A 150 -5.28 -4.84 1.91
C HIS A 150 -6.23 -6.04 1.81
N GLY A 151 -5.75 -7.27 2.05
CA GLY A 151 -6.57 -8.48 2.06
C GLY A 151 -6.99 -9.01 0.68
N PHE A 152 -6.46 -8.45 -0.41
CA PHE A 152 -6.72 -8.88 -1.79
C PHE A 152 -5.53 -9.63 -2.42
N TYR A 153 -4.63 -10.18 -1.61
CA TYR A 153 -3.53 -11.02 -2.08
C TYR A 153 -4.03 -12.28 -2.79
N HIS A 154 -3.20 -12.83 -3.67
CA HIS A 154 -3.42 -14.15 -4.27
C HIS A 154 -2.46 -15.16 -3.64
N PRO A 155 -2.91 -16.32 -3.13
CA PRO A 155 -2.05 -17.26 -2.39
C PRO A 155 -0.82 -17.75 -3.17
N ASN A 156 -0.95 -17.85 -4.51
CA ASN A 156 0.11 -18.40 -5.38
C ASN A 156 0.92 -17.34 -6.15
N PHE A 157 0.55 -16.05 -6.10
CA PHE A 157 1.33 -14.99 -6.75
C PHE A 157 2.12 -14.24 -5.69
N GLN A 158 3.43 -14.46 -5.70
CA GLN A 158 4.38 -13.77 -4.85
C GLN A 158 5.17 -12.79 -5.73
N THR A 159 5.21 -11.53 -5.26
CA THR A 159 5.83 -10.32 -5.86
C THR A 159 5.23 -9.77 -7.15
#